data_AF-Q58QP6-F1
#
_entry.id   AF-Q58QP6-F1
#
_cell.length_a   1.000
_cell.length_b   1.000
_cell.length_c   1.000
_cell.angle_alpha   90.00
_cell.angle_beta   90.00
_cell.angle_gamma   90.00
#
_symmetry.space_group_name_H-M   'P 1'
#
loop_
_entity.id
_entity.type
_entity.pdbx_description
1 polymer ?
#
loop_
_entity_poly.entity_id
_entity_poly.type
_entity_poly.pdbx_seq_one_letter_code
_entity_poly.pdbx_strand_id
1 'polypeptide(L)' 'VGVGKMKEAAIAIVNDPNGITKGDCSSLVSEVASYFDRAAAAVA' A
#
# COMPACT_ATOMS: atom_id res chain seq x y z
N VAL A 1 7.81 11.14 7.54
CA VAL A 1 6.43 11.17 8.11
C VAL A 1 5.31 11.23 7.07
N GLY A 2 5.41 12.06 6.01
CA GLY A 2 4.35 12.14 4.98
C GLY A 2 4.15 10.84 4.18
N VAL A 3 5.24 10.23 3.71
CA VAL A 3 5.21 8.98 2.91
C VAL A 3 4.57 7.82 3.68
N GLY A 4 4.77 7.74 5.00
CA GLY A 4 4.14 6.72 5.85
C GLY A 4 2.61 6.85 5.87
N LYS A 5 2.08 8.07 5.99
CA LYS A 5 0.63 8.32 5.92
C LYS A 5 0.04 8.00 4.55
N MET A 6 0.81 8.24 3.48
CA MET A 6 0.40 7.85 2.12
C MET A 6 0.32 6.33 1.96
N LYS A 7 1.26 5.59 2.56
CA LYS A 7 1.24 4.11 2.58
C LYS A 7 -0.05 3.57 3.21
N GLU A 8 -0.41 4.07 4.38
CA GLU A 8 -1.62 3.65 5.11
C GLU A 8 -2.89 3.89 4.29
N ALA A 9 -3.02 5.08 3.69
CA ALA A 9 -4.16 5.40 2.83
C ALA A 9 -4.22 4.53 1.57
N ALA A 10 -3.08 4.27 0.92
CA ALA A 10 -3.00 3.45 -0.28
C ALA A 10 -3.37 1.97 0.01
N ILE A 11 -2.89 1.41 1.13
CA ILE A 11 -3.22 0.05 1.54
C ILE A 11 -4.72 -0.09 1.85
N ALA A 12 -5.34 0.92 2.45
CA ALA A 12 -6.78 0.92 2.72
C ALA A 12 -7.61 0.90 1.42
N ILE A 13 -7.19 1.64 0.40
CA ILE A 13 -7.86 1.69 -0.90
C ILE A 13 -7.69 0.37 -1.66
N VAL A 14 -6.47 -0.19 -1.70
CA VAL A 14 -6.18 -1.45 -2.42
C VAL A 14 -6.90 -2.64 -1.80
N ASN A 15 -7.10 -2.65 -0.48
CA ASN A 15 -7.83 -3.70 0.21
C ASN A 15 -9.36 -3.53 0.17
N ASP A 16 -9.90 -2.47 -0.46
CA ASP A 16 -11.34 -2.31 -0.60
C ASP A 16 -11.89 -3.33 -1.62
N PRO A 17 -12.71 -4.32 -1.19
CA PRO A 17 -13.28 -5.30 -2.12
C PRO A 17 -14.50 -4.76 -2.88
N ASN A 18 -14.93 -3.52 -2.64
CA ASN A 18 -16.08 -2.94 -3.33
C ASN A 18 -15.82 -2.78 -4.83
N GLY A 19 -16.64 -3.43 -5.66
CA GLY A 19 -16.58 -3.30 -7.12
C GLY A 19 -15.51 -4.16 -7.81
N ILE A 20 -14.84 -5.06 -7.10
CA ILE A 20 -13.81 -5.96 -7.66
C ILE A 20 -14.13 -7.42 -7.31
N THR A 21 -13.74 -8.35 -8.16
CA THR A 21 -13.79 -9.79 -7.85
C THR A 21 -12.92 -10.09 -6.64
N LYS A 22 -13.51 -10.68 -5.60
CA LYS A 22 -12.79 -11.04 -4.36
C LYS A 22 -11.72 -12.10 -4.62
N GLY A 23 -10.52 -11.88 -4.11
CA GLY A 23 -9.39 -12.80 -4.22
C GLY A 23 -8.30 -12.47 -3.21
N ASP A 24 -7.20 -13.22 -3.25
CA ASP A 24 -6.02 -12.94 -2.42
C ASP A 24 -5.08 -11.97 -3.13
N CYS A 25 -5.02 -10.74 -2.63
CA CYS A 25 -4.15 -9.67 -3.11
C CYS A 25 -2.95 -9.41 -2.19
N SER A 26 -2.65 -10.29 -1.22
CA SER A 26 -1.61 -10.09 -0.21
C SER A 26 -0.22 -9.82 -0.79
N SER A 27 0.14 -10.49 -1.89
CA SER A 27 1.40 -10.24 -2.61
C SER A 27 1.48 -8.83 -3.19
N LEU A 28 0.40 -8.35 -3.81
CA LEU A 28 0.34 -6.97 -4.36
C LEU A 28 0.42 -5.93 -3.25
N VAL A 29 -0.32 -6.13 -2.16
CA VAL A 29 -0.31 -5.23 -1.00
C VAL A 29 1.10 -5.15 -0.39
N SER A 30 1.77 -6.30 -0.27
CA SER A 30 3.15 -6.37 0.24
C SER A 30 4.14 -5.64 -0.66
N GLU A 31 3.99 -5.78 -1.98
CA GLU A 31 4.84 -5.08 -2.94
C GLU A 31 4.65 -3.56 -2.87
N VAL A 32 3.40 -3.09 -2.87
CA VAL A 32 3.06 -1.66 -2.74
C VAL A 32 3.62 -1.08 -1.44
N ALA A 33 3.44 -1.76 -0.32
CA ALA A 33 3.99 -1.33 0.96
C ALA A 33 5.53 -1.18 0.89
N SER A 34 6.21 -2.14 0.27
CA SER A 34 7.67 -2.10 0.11
C SER A 34 8.15 -0.90 -0.69
N TYR A 35 7.41 -0.47 -1.72
CA TYR A 35 7.75 0.73 -2.50
C TYR A 35 7.63 2.01 -1.68
N PHE A 36 6.58 2.13 -0.85
CA PHE A 36 6.44 3.26 0.06
C PHE A 36 7.54 3.27 1.12
N ASP A 37 7.91 2.11 1.67
CA ASP A 37 8.99 2.03 2.65
C ASP A 37 10.35 2.39 2.04
N ARG A 38 10.62 1.96 0.81
CA ARG A 38 11.81 2.40 0.04
C ARG A 38 11.80 3.91 -0.21
N ALA A 39 10.67 4.47 -0.60
CA ALA A 39 10.53 5.90 -0.83
C ALA A 39 10.70 6.71 0.46
N ALA A 40 10.15 6.23 1.57
CA ALA A 40 10.30 6.86 2.88
C ALA A 40 11.78 6.85 3.33
N ALA A 41 12.48 5.73 3.15
CA ALA A 41 13.89 5.61 3.51
C ALA A 41 14.82 6.51 2.67
N ALA A 42 14.47 6.79 1.41
CA ALA A 42 15.29 7.63 0.54
C ALA A 42 15.22 9.13 0.86
N VAL A 43 14.23 9.58 1.64
CA VAL A 43 13.97 11.01 1.93
C VAL A 43 13.89 11.33 3.44
N ALA A 44 14.07 10.32 4.30
CA ALA A 44 13.96 10.44 5.75
C ALA A 44 15.16 11.17 6.37
#